data_AF-A0A520LQA0-F1
#
_entry.id   AF-A0A520LQA0-F1
#
_cell.length_a   1.000
_cell.length_b   1.000
_cell.length_c   1.000
_cell.angle_alpha   90.00
_cell.angle_beta   90.00
_cell.angle_gamma   90.00
#
_symmetry.space_group_name_H-M   'P 1'
#
loop_
_entity.id
_entity.type
_entity.pdbx_description
1 polymer ?
#
loop_
_entity_poly.entity_id
_entity_poly.type
_entity_poly.pdbx_seq_one_letter_code
_entity_poly.pdbx_strand_id
1 'polypeptide(L)'
;MARPVNASSSSAGPIWGSDASVSSDRCFRWWLTRRWQHGDRVLIFLGLNPSRADAERDDPTLRRLIGFAGDWGYDALVVVNLFARMSPSPSVLRRCHDPVGWNADAALLHWCRSWADQEAWALWCGWGNGGGQFGRAQDVMDLLKPLVRQRAQRYPLAPGPQALALTRSGQPRHPLYAPRRSLLKPFRWAGPDPIGHPEVTPLAFIQH
;
A
#
# COMPACT_ATOMS: atom_id res chain seq x y z
N MET A 1 42.46 -9.80 5.61
CA MET A 1 41.84 -8.77 6.47
C MET A 1 40.38 -8.62 6.06
N ALA A 2 39.46 -9.18 6.86
CA ALA A 2 38.03 -9.09 6.59
C ALA A 2 37.51 -7.71 7.03
N ARG A 3 36.86 -6.98 6.12
CA ARG A 3 36.15 -5.74 6.47
C ARG A 3 34.93 -6.10 7.32
N PRO A 4 34.68 -5.42 8.45
CA PRO A 4 33.51 -5.70 9.25
C PRO A 4 32.26 -5.30 8.46
N VAL A 5 31.29 -6.21 8.43
CA VAL A 5 29.96 -5.94 7.91
C VAL A 5 29.27 -5.05 8.93
N ASN A 6 29.17 -3.75 8.65
CA ASN A 6 28.38 -2.85 9.48
C ASN A 6 26.92 -3.29 9.41
N ALA A 7 26.40 -3.80 10.53
CA ALA A 7 24.98 -3.97 10.75
C ALA A 7 24.33 -2.58 10.65
N SER A 8 23.61 -2.35 9.55
CA SER A 8 22.89 -1.10 9.33
C SER A 8 21.68 -1.05 10.25
N SER A 9 21.78 -0.27 11.31
CA SER A 9 20.65 0.05 12.20
C SER A 9 19.54 0.72 11.38
N SER A 10 18.33 0.17 11.40
CA SER A 10 17.14 0.92 11.03
C SER A 10 17.01 2.12 11.99
N SER A 11 16.56 3.27 11.49
CA SER A 11 16.23 4.42 12.36
C SER A 11 14.96 4.20 13.19
N ALA A 12 14.12 3.23 12.80
CA ALA A 12 13.05 2.73 13.66
C ALA A 12 13.69 2.08 14.90
N GLY A 13 13.40 2.65 16.07
CA GLY A 13 13.79 2.11 17.36
C GLY A 13 13.10 0.78 17.68
N PRO A 14 13.30 0.23 18.89
CA PRO A 14 12.61 -0.99 19.31
C PRO A 14 11.09 -0.84 19.17
N ILE A 15 10.39 -1.89 18.74
CA ILE A 15 8.93 -1.89 18.63
C ILE A 15 8.33 -1.90 20.03
N TRP A 16 7.47 -0.92 20.35
CA TRP A 16 6.80 -0.75 21.65
C TRP A 16 5.34 -1.20 21.60
N GLY A 17 4.74 -1.26 20.41
CA GLY A 17 3.37 -1.73 20.21
C GLY A 17 3.25 -2.60 18.95
N SER A 18 2.62 -3.76 19.09
CA SER A 18 2.41 -4.74 18.03
C SER A 18 1.01 -5.33 18.20
N ASP A 19 0.17 -5.22 17.18
CA ASP A 19 -1.17 -5.80 17.18
C ASP A 19 -1.52 -6.32 15.77
N ALA A 20 -2.44 -7.26 15.67
CA ALA A 20 -2.91 -7.80 14.41
C ALA A 20 -4.32 -8.39 14.55
N SER A 21 -5.16 -8.14 13.55
CA SER A 21 -6.47 -8.80 13.45
C SER A 21 -6.39 -9.96 12.46
N VAL A 22 -6.53 -11.17 13.00
CA VAL A 22 -6.32 -12.44 12.31
C VAL A 22 -7.54 -13.33 12.57
N SER A 23 -7.95 -14.12 11.57
CA SER A 23 -9.00 -15.12 11.76
C SER A 23 -8.58 -16.22 12.73
N SER A 24 -9.55 -16.86 13.39
CA SER A 24 -9.30 -17.93 14.37
C SER A 24 -8.51 -19.12 13.80
N ASP A 25 -8.76 -19.46 12.53
CA ASP A 25 -8.07 -20.50 11.78
C ASP A 25 -6.68 -20.07 11.25
N ARG A 26 -6.29 -18.81 11.49
CA ARG A 26 -5.05 -18.19 10.99
C ARG A 26 -4.87 -18.32 9.47
N CYS A 27 -5.97 -18.36 8.72
CA CYS A 27 -5.93 -18.30 7.26
C CYS A 27 -5.93 -16.87 6.72
N PHE A 28 -6.49 -15.91 7.47
CA PHE A 28 -6.69 -14.54 7.04
C PHE A 28 -6.12 -13.55 8.05
N ARG A 29 -5.52 -12.46 7.55
CA ARG A 29 -5.14 -11.29 8.36
C ARG A 29 -5.66 -10.04 7.70
N TRP A 30 -6.47 -9.28 8.43
CA TRP A 30 -7.11 -8.09 7.91
C TRP A 30 -6.22 -6.85 8.07
N TRP A 31 -5.49 -6.77 9.18
CA TRP A 31 -4.48 -5.74 9.39
C TRP A 31 -3.41 -6.16 10.40
N LEU A 32 -2.31 -5.43 10.39
CA LEU A 32 -1.20 -5.53 11.36
C LEU A 32 -0.68 -4.13 11.67
N THR A 33 -0.34 -3.86 12.93
CA THR A 33 0.28 -2.60 13.36
C THR A 33 1.64 -2.83 14.00
N ARG A 34 2.51 -1.83 13.83
CA ARG A 34 3.80 -1.73 14.51
C ARG A 34 4.00 -0.27 14.92
N ARG A 35 4.41 -0.04 16.16
CA ARG A 35 4.75 1.29 16.68
C ARG A 35 6.10 1.23 17.39
N TRP A 36 6.98 2.18 17.09
CA TRP A 36 8.32 2.26 17.70
C TRP A 36 8.55 3.56 18.47
N GLN A 37 7.70 4.57 18.28
CA GLN A 37 7.75 5.84 19.01
C GLN A 37 6.34 6.35 19.33
N HIS A 38 6.25 7.25 20.29
CA HIS A 38 5.04 8.06 20.49
C HIS A 38 4.94 9.12 19.40
N GLY A 39 3.71 9.42 18.99
CA GLY A 39 3.43 10.41 17.94
C GLY A 39 2.32 9.99 17.00
N ASP A 40 1.89 10.95 16.19
CA ASP A 40 0.67 10.84 15.37
C ASP A 40 0.98 10.57 13.89
N ARG A 41 2.25 10.45 13.51
CA ARG A 41 2.64 10.17 12.12
C ARG A 41 2.52 8.69 11.84
N VAL A 42 1.39 8.29 11.25
CA VAL A 42 1.12 6.91 10.89
C VAL A 42 1.23 6.72 9.38
N LEU A 43 1.98 5.69 8.98
CA LEU A 43 2.04 5.24 7.59
C LEU A 43 1.17 4.01 7.40
N ILE A 44 0.19 4.08 6.52
CA ILE A 44 -0.55 2.91 6.06
C ILE A 44 0.15 2.35 4.82
N PHE A 45 0.54 1.09 4.86
CA PHE A 45 0.96 0.34 3.68
C PHE A 45 -0.20 -0.52 3.15
N LEU A 46 -0.58 -0.30 1.89
CA LEU A 46 -1.54 -1.11 1.15
C LEU A 46 -0.79 -2.10 0.24
N GLY A 47 -0.65 -3.33 0.74
CA GLY A 47 0.04 -4.44 0.08
C GLY A 47 -0.89 -5.36 -0.72
N LEU A 48 -0.31 -6.42 -1.29
CA LEU A 48 -1.08 -7.40 -2.08
C LEU A 48 -1.84 -8.38 -1.17
N ASN A 49 -1.10 -9.17 -0.41
CA ASN A 49 -1.63 -10.15 0.52
C ASN A 49 -0.68 -10.30 1.71
N PRO A 50 -1.19 -10.62 2.91
CA PRO A 50 -0.37 -10.91 4.06
C PRO A 50 0.61 -12.06 3.79
N SER A 51 1.87 -11.86 4.11
CA SER A 51 2.81 -12.93 4.42
C SER A 51 2.59 -13.43 5.85
N ARG A 52 3.17 -14.58 6.21
CA ARG A 52 3.05 -15.20 7.55
C ARG A 52 3.91 -14.51 8.63
N ALA A 53 3.96 -13.17 8.65
CA ALA A 53 4.39 -12.46 9.86
C ALA A 53 3.29 -12.58 10.92
N ASP A 54 3.67 -13.03 12.11
CA ASP A 54 2.83 -12.98 13.31
C ASP A 54 3.24 -11.76 14.18
N ALA A 55 2.67 -11.66 15.38
CA ALA A 55 2.96 -10.56 16.30
C ALA A 55 4.42 -10.57 16.81
N GLU A 56 5.11 -11.71 16.72
CA GLU A 56 6.43 -11.94 17.32
C GLU A 56 7.57 -11.94 16.29
N ARG A 57 7.32 -12.32 15.03
CA ARG A 57 8.34 -12.43 13.99
C ARG A 57 8.03 -11.63 12.73
N ASP A 58 8.84 -10.60 12.51
CA ASP A 58 8.76 -9.79 11.30
C ASP A 58 9.39 -10.51 10.09
N ASP A 59 8.58 -10.70 9.05
CA ASP A 59 9.06 -11.22 7.77
C ASP A 59 9.91 -10.17 6.99
N PRO A 60 10.60 -10.56 5.90
CA PRO A 60 11.44 -9.63 5.14
C PRO A 60 10.69 -8.41 4.60
N THR A 61 9.41 -8.55 4.24
CA THR A 61 8.59 -7.44 3.77
C THR A 61 8.33 -6.47 4.92
N LEU A 62 7.86 -6.96 6.07
CA LEU A 62 7.55 -6.12 7.23
C LEU A 62 8.79 -5.36 7.74
N ARG A 63 9.95 -6.03 7.85
CA ARG A 63 11.21 -5.35 8.19
C ARG A 63 11.57 -4.25 7.19
N ARG A 64 11.31 -4.47 5.90
CA ARG A 64 11.54 -3.47 4.85
C ARG A 64 10.60 -2.28 5.02
N LEU A 65 9.34 -2.51 5.32
CA LEU A 65 8.33 -1.47 5.57
C LEU A 65 8.69 -0.63 6.79
N ILE A 66 9.03 -1.26 7.92
CA ILE A 66 9.45 -0.58 9.15
C ILE A 66 10.69 0.29 8.89
N GLY A 67 11.67 -0.24 8.16
CA GLY A 67 12.87 0.52 7.79
C GLY A 67 12.57 1.77 6.96
N PHE A 68 11.67 1.67 5.97
CA PHE A 68 11.24 2.84 5.19
C PHE A 68 10.45 3.83 6.05
N ALA A 69 9.49 3.35 6.84
CA ALA A 69 8.65 4.19 7.68
C ALA A 69 9.48 4.99 8.69
N GLY A 70 10.44 4.33 9.35
CA GLY A 70 11.38 4.99 10.25
C GLY A 70 12.30 5.98 9.52
N ASP A 71 12.83 5.61 8.34
CA ASP A 71 13.69 6.50 7.55
C ASP A 71 12.95 7.76 7.06
N TRP A 72 11.62 7.68 6.89
CA TRP A 72 10.75 8.80 6.52
C TRP A 72 10.18 9.57 7.72
N GLY A 73 10.50 9.18 8.95
CA GLY A 73 10.09 9.87 10.16
C GLY A 73 8.62 9.64 10.54
N TYR A 74 8.08 8.46 10.26
CA TYR A 74 6.82 7.98 10.84
C TYR A 74 7.06 7.29 12.18
N ASP A 75 6.04 7.29 13.03
CA ASP A 75 6.08 6.75 14.40
C ASP A 75 5.47 5.34 14.48
N ALA A 76 4.59 5.03 13.51
CA ALA A 76 3.91 3.75 13.41
C ALA A 76 3.59 3.38 11.96
N LEU A 77 3.45 2.07 11.75
CA LEU A 77 3.06 1.42 10.51
C LEU A 77 1.76 0.65 10.73
N VAL A 78 0.81 0.82 9.81
CA VAL A 78 -0.36 -0.03 9.63
C VAL A 78 -0.21 -0.76 8.31
N VAL A 79 -0.42 -2.07 8.29
CA VAL A 79 -0.37 -2.89 7.07
C VAL A 79 -1.76 -3.44 6.79
N VAL A 80 -2.35 -3.01 5.69
CA VAL A 80 -3.56 -3.59 5.09
C VAL A 80 -3.22 -4.16 3.72
N ASN A 81 -4.09 -5.00 3.16
CA ASN A 81 -3.83 -5.67 1.89
C ASN A 81 -5.07 -5.71 1.02
N LEU A 82 -4.87 -5.86 -0.30
CA LEU A 82 -5.95 -6.10 -1.25
C LEU A 82 -6.70 -7.41 -0.94
N PHE A 83 -5.97 -8.44 -0.53
CA PHE A 83 -6.48 -9.76 -0.17
C PHE A 83 -6.08 -10.11 1.26
N ALA A 84 -6.96 -10.68 2.08
CA ALA A 84 -6.62 -11.06 3.46
C ALA A 84 -5.99 -12.45 3.58
N ARG A 85 -6.06 -13.30 2.55
CA ARG A 85 -5.49 -14.65 2.59
C ARG A 85 -3.99 -14.62 2.87
N MET A 86 -3.57 -15.24 3.97
CA MET A 86 -2.17 -15.28 4.38
C MET A 86 -1.37 -16.31 3.60
N SER A 87 -0.32 -15.86 2.92
CA SER A 87 0.63 -16.72 2.19
C SER A 87 1.89 -15.94 1.82
N PRO A 88 3.10 -16.51 2.00
CA PRO A 88 4.33 -15.91 1.45
C PRO A 88 4.37 -15.99 -0.09
N SER A 89 3.54 -16.84 -0.70
CA SER A 89 3.45 -17.00 -2.16
C SER A 89 2.11 -16.43 -2.67
N PRO A 90 2.13 -15.31 -3.43
CA PRO A 90 0.93 -14.74 -4.04
C PRO A 90 0.22 -15.68 -5.02
N SER A 91 0.89 -16.74 -5.49
CA SER A 91 0.27 -17.75 -6.36
C SER A 91 -0.91 -18.49 -5.70
N VAL A 92 -0.95 -18.52 -4.37
CA VAL A 92 -2.04 -19.13 -3.59
C VAL A 92 -3.36 -18.40 -3.79
N LEU A 93 -3.34 -17.09 -4.07
CA LEU A 93 -4.56 -16.30 -4.27
C LEU A 93 -5.42 -16.85 -5.42
N ARG A 94 -4.79 -17.38 -6.47
CA ARG A 94 -5.48 -17.99 -7.62
C ARG A 94 -6.11 -19.35 -7.31
N ARG A 95 -5.72 -19.98 -6.22
CA ARG A 95 -6.16 -21.32 -5.82
C ARG A 95 -7.11 -21.27 -4.62
N CYS A 96 -7.33 -20.09 -4.07
CA CYS A 96 -8.23 -19.88 -2.95
C CYS A 96 -9.59 -19.44 -3.48
N HIS A 97 -10.67 -20.03 -2.98
CA HIS A 97 -12.03 -19.70 -3.41
C HIS A 97 -12.39 -18.24 -3.10
N ASP A 98 -12.07 -17.79 -1.89
CA ASP A 98 -12.22 -16.39 -1.47
C ASP A 98 -10.90 -15.88 -0.88
N PRO A 99 -10.00 -15.34 -1.72
CA PRO A 99 -8.74 -14.78 -1.24
C PRO A 99 -8.92 -13.40 -0.59
N VAL A 100 -10.03 -12.70 -0.88
CA VAL A 100 -10.31 -11.37 -0.32
C VAL A 100 -10.56 -11.52 1.17
N GLY A 101 -11.45 -12.44 1.55
CA GLY A 101 -11.80 -12.70 2.94
C GLY A 101 -12.83 -11.71 3.47
N TRP A 102 -13.80 -12.25 4.20
CA TRP A 102 -15.05 -11.58 4.59
C TRP A 102 -14.93 -10.21 5.29
N ASN A 103 -13.83 -9.92 6.00
CA ASN A 103 -13.65 -8.65 6.73
C ASN A 103 -12.63 -7.70 6.09
N ALA A 104 -12.05 -8.05 4.93
CA ALA A 104 -10.92 -7.30 4.36
C ALA A 104 -11.28 -5.86 3.99
N ASP A 105 -12.42 -5.66 3.33
CA ASP A 105 -12.88 -4.32 2.92
C ASP A 105 -13.23 -3.44 4.12
N ALA A 106 -13.90 -4.00 5.12
CA ALA A 106 -14.26 -3.27 6.33
C ALA A 106 -13.02 -2.82 7.11
N ALA A 107 -12.04 -3.70 7.28
CA ALA A 107 -10.76 -3.39 7.90
C ALA A 107 -9.96 -2.34 7.12
N LEU A 108 -9.88 -2.49 5.80
CA LEU A 108 -9.20 -1.53 4.92
C LEU A 108 -9.85 -0.15 5.02
N LEU A 109 -11.18 -0.08 4.92
CA LEU A 109 -11.93 1.17 5.05
C LEU A 109 -11.76 1.81 6.42
N HIS A 110 -11.75 1.03 7.49
CA HIS A 110 -11.54 1.55 8.84
C HIS A 110 -10.24 2.36 8.93
N TRP A 111 -9.12 1.75 8.53
CA TRP A 111 -7.82 2.43 8.56
C TRP A 111 -7.72 3.58 7.55
N CYS A 112 -8.25 3.41 6.34
CA CYS A 112 -8.21 4.46 5.33
C CYS A 112 -9.10 5.66 5.66
N ARG A 113 -10.19 5.48 6.43
CA ARG A 113 -10.97 6.61 6.97
C ARG A 113 -10.14 7.43 7.96
N SER A 114 -9.43 6.77 8.89
CA SER A 114 -8.50 7.46 9.78
C SER A 114 -7.43 8.24 9.00
N TRP A 115 -6.91 7.67 7.91
CA TRP A 115 -6.01 8.41 7.03
C TRP A 115 -6.67 9.63 6.36
N ALA A 116 -7.91 9.53 5.90
CA ALA A 116 -8.60 10.68 5.32
C ALA A 116 -8.85 11.81 6.33
N ASP A 117 -9.04 11.45 7.60
CA ASP A 117 -9.36 12.37 8.70
C ASP A 117 -8.15 12.93 9.44
N GLN A 118 -6.95 12.37 9.24
CA GLN A 118 -5.74 12.77 9.95
C GLN A 118 -4.68 13.31 8.98
N GLU A 119 -4.33 14.60 9.09
CA GLU A 119 -3.36 15.25 8.21
C GLU A 119 -2.00 14.55 8.20
N ALA A 120 -1.50 14.20 9.39
CA ALA A 120 -0.18 13.62 9.61
C ALA A 120 -0.04 12.16 9.11
N TRP A 121 -1.13 11.54 8.66
CA TRP A 121 -1.10 10.16 8.17
C TRP A 121 -0.81 10.11 6.67
N ALA A 122 -0.18 9.03 6.21
CA ALA A 122 0.07 8.80 4.79
C ALA A 122 -0.40 7.41 4.32
N LEU A 123 -0.75 7.31 3.04
CA LEU A 123 -1.15 6.06 2.40
C LEU A 123 -0.14 5.68 1.32
N TRP A 124 0.57 4.59 1.56
CA TRP A 124 1.56 4.03 0.66
C TRP A 124 1.05 2.75 -0.01
N CYS A 125 0.80 2.83 -1.31
CA CYS A 125 0.46 1.71 -2.18
C CYS A 125 1.71 0.93 -2.63
N GLY A 126 1.69 -0.40 -2.55
CA GLY A 126 2.82 -1.24 -2.94
C GLY A 126 2.49 -2.70 -3.24
N TRP A 127 1.31 -2.98 -3.79
CA TRP A 127 0.86 -4.35 -4.08
C TRP A 127 1.52 -5.02 -5.30
N GLY A 128 2.25 -4.29 -6.14
CA GLY A 128 2.95 -4.84 -7.30
C GLY A 128 2.01 -5.40 -8.38
N ASN A 129 2.55 -6.21 -9.31
CA ASN A 129 1.77 -6.70 -10.46
C ASN A 129 0.60 -7.62 -10.09
N GLY A 130 0.58 -8.17 -8.87
CA GLY A 130 -0.50 -9.04 -8.42
C GLY A 130 -1.83 -8.31 -8.20
N GLY A 131 -1.85 -6.98 -8.11
CA GLY A 131 -3.09 -6.24 -7.84
C GLY A 131 -4.14 -6.31 -8.94
N GLY A 132 -3.73 -6.59 -10.19
CA GLY A 132 -4.67 -6.79 -11.29
C GLY A 132 -5.44 -8.11 -11.21
N GLN A 133 -5.07 -9.03 -10.31
CA GLN A 133 -5.80 -10.29 -10.15
C GLN A 133 -7.23 -10.00 -9.70
N PHE A 134 -8.20 -10.61 -10.40
CA PHE A 134 -9.63 -10.49 -10.12
C PHE A 134 -10.18 -9.04 -10.18
N GLY A 135 -9.45 -8.10 -10.79
CA GLY A 135 -9.84 -6.67 -10.77
C GLY A 135 -9.68 -6.00 -9.40
N ARG A 136 -9.10 -6.70 -8.41
CA ARG A 136 -9.20 -6.31 -7.00
C ARG A 136 -8.58 -4.97 -6.66
N ALA A 137 -7.45 -4.62 -7.28
CA ALA A 137 -6.87 -3.29 -7.08
C ALA A 137 -7.82 -2.17 -7.53
N GLN A 138 -8.57 -2.40 -8.62
CA GLN A 138 -9.56 -1.44 -9.10
C GLN A 138 -10.73 -1.30 -8.12
N ASP A 139 -11.26 -2.41 -7.62
CA ASP A 139 -12.34 -2.40 -6.63
C ASP A 139 -11.96 -1.62 -5.37
N VAL A 140 -10.74 -1.85 -4.85
CA VAL A 140 -10.24 -1.13 -3.68
C VAL A 140 -10.00 0.34 -3.99
N MET A 141 -9.48 0.68 -5.17
CA MET A 141 -9.34 2.08 -5.57
C MET A 141 -10.70 2.77 -5.65
N ASP A 142 -11.73 2.11 -6.19
CA ASP A 142 -13.08 2.62 -6.27
C ASP A 142 -13.69 2.83 -4.87
N LEU A 143 -13.44 1.89 -3.95
CA LEU A 143 -13.83 1.99 -2.55
C LEU A 143 -13.19 3.19 -1.84
N LEU A 144 -11.95 3.54 -2.21
CA LEU A 144 -11.19 4.64 -1.61
C LEU A 144 -11.42 6.01 -2.26
N LYS A 145 -12.06 6.07 -3.45
CA LYS A 145 -12.32 7.35 -4.17
C LYS A 145 -12.99 8.41 -3.29
N PRO A 146 -14.05 8.12 -2.51
CA PRO A 146 -14.68 9.12 -1.65
C PRO A 146 -13.71 9.66 -0.58
N LEU A 147 -12.90 8.80 0.01
CA LEU A 147 -11.94 9.16 1.07
C LEU A 147 -10.82 10.05 0.54
N VAL A 148 -10.39 9.84 -0.71
CA VAL A 148 -9.40 10.71 -1.35
C VAL A 148 -9.96 12.08 -1.67
N ARG A 149 -11.20 12.16 -2.15
CA ARG A 149 -11.89 13.45 -2.35
C ARG A 149 -12.04 14.19 -1.03
N GLN A 150 -12.48 13.51 0.02
CA GLN A 150 -12.59 14.05 1.37
C GLN A 150 -11.25 14.60 1.88
N ARG A 151 -10.18 13.81 1.78
CA ARG A 151 -8.84 14.24 2.21
C ARG A 151 -8.34 15.45 1.43
N ALA A 152 -8.50 15.46 0.10
CA ALA A 152 -8.08 16.59 -0.73
C ALA A 152 -8.84 17.89 -0.40
N GLN A 153 -10.10 17.79 0.00
CA GLN A 153 -10.90 18.93 0.45
C GLN A 153 -10.48 19.40 1.85
N ARG A 154 -10.24 18.46 2.78
CA ARG A 154 -9.93 18.77 4.18
C ARG A 154 -8.48 19.23 4.39
N TYR A 155 -7.55 18.64 3.64
CA TYR A 155 -6.11 18.87 3.75
C TYR A 155 -5.48 19.06 2.35
N PRO A 156 -5.69 20.22 1.68
CA PRO A 156 -5.25 20.43 0.30
C PRO A 156 -3.73 20.30 0.07
N LEU A 157 -2.92 20.50 1.12
CA LEU A 157 -1.47 20.38 1.07
C LEU A 157 -0.97 18.98 1.44
N ALA A 158 -1.82 18.14 2.02
CA ALA A 158 -1.43 16.80 2.41
C ALA A 158 -1.50 15.85 1.21
N PRO A 159 -0.54 14.93 1.06
CA PRO A 159 -0.52 14.04 -0.09
C PRO A 159 -1.72 13.09 -0.09
N GLY A 160 -2.22 12.80 -1.28
CA GLY A 160 -3.12 11.67 -1.54
C GLY A 160 -2.37 10.33 -1.44
N PRO A 161 -2.86 9.27 -2.09
CA PRO A 161 -2.14 8.01 -2.17
C PRO A 161 -0.75 8.19 -2.78
N GLN A 162 0.23 7.43 -2.29
CA GLN A 162 1.62 7.51 -2.71
C GLN A 162 2.18 6.13 -3.07
N ALA A 163 3.25 6.10 -3.86
CA ALA A 163 4.00 4.89 -4.17
C ALA A 163 5.49 5.20 -4.32
N LEU A 164 6.35 4.18 -4.21
CA LEU A 164 7.79 4.34 -4.47
C LEU A 164 8.09 4.55 -5.95
N ALA A 165 7.40 3.78 -6.79
CA ALA A 165 7.51 3.77 -8.24
C ALA A 165 6.33 2.98 -8.81
N LEU A 166 6.20 2.97 -10.13
CA LEU A 166 5.31 2.06 -10.84
C LEU A 166 6.11 0.92 -11.48
N THR A 167 5.46 -0.23 -11.63
CA THR A 167 5.94 -1.31 -12.49
C THR A 167 5.68 -0.97 -13.96
N ARG A 168 6.19 -1.79 -14.89
CA ARG A 168 5.93 -1.62 -16.33
C ARG A 168 4.44 -1.66 -16.67
N SER A 169 3.63 -2.36 -15.88
CA SER A 169 2.17 -2.45 -16.04
C SER A 169 1.40 -1.37 -15.26
N GLY A 170 2.07 -0.32 -14.80
CA GLY A 170 1.43 0.80 -14.08
C GLY A 170 1.02 0.51 -12.65
N GLN A 171 1.39 -0.64 -12.07
CA GLN A 171 1.03 -1.00 -10.69
C GLN A 171 2.04 -0.41 -9.70
N PRO A 172 1.64 -0.02 -8.48
CA PRO A 172 2.59 0.46 -7.48
C PRO A 172 3.61 -0.61 -7.11
N ARG A 173 4.89 -0.29 -7.25
CA ARG A 173 6.01 -1.22 -7.06
C ARG A 173 6.09 -1.71 -5.61
N HIS A 174 6.25 -3.02 -5.44
CA HIS A 174 6.47 -3.64 -4.13
C HIS A 174 7.83 -3.21 -3.52
N PRO A 175 7.90 -2.94 -2.20
CA PRO A 175 9.10 -2.39 -1.54
C PRO A 175 10.32 -3.29 -1.48
N LEU A 176 10.13 -4.61 -1.53
CA LEU A 176 11.20 -5.59 -1.24
C LEU A 176 12.49 -5.33 -2.02
N TYR A 177 12.37 -4.89 -3.28
CA TYR A 177 13.51 -4.62 -4.17
C TYR A 177 13.71 -3.14 -4.49
N ALA A 178 13.08 -2.24 -3.74
CA ALA A 178 13.33 -0.81 -3.90
C ALA A 178 14.65 -0.42 -3.20
N PRO A 179 15.40 0.58 -3.68
CA PRO A 179 16.53 1.15 -2.96
C PRO A 179 16.14 1.70 -1.58
N ARG A 180 17.04 1.65 -0.60
CA ARG A 180 16.76 2.15 0.77
C ARG A 180 16.38 3.63 0.80
N ARG A 181 17.04 4.46 -0.01
CA ARG A 181 16.81 5.91 -0.07
C ARG A 181 15.64 6.32 -0.99
N SER A 182 14.80 5.39 -1.42
CA SER A 182 13.61 5.74 -2.19
C SER A 182 12.66 6.58 -1.35
N LEU A 183 12.03 7.57 -2.00
CA LEU A 183 11.03 8.43 -1.39
C LEU A 183 9.66 8.13 -1.99
N LEU A 184 8.62 8.35 -1.19
CA LEU A 184 7.25 8.31 -1.66
C LEU A 184 6.99 9.42 -2.69
N LYS A 185 6.29 9.07 -3.76
CA LYS A 185 5.84 10.01 -4.79
C LYS A 185 4.31 9.93 -4.90
N PRO A 186 3.62 11.01 -5.30
CA PRO A 186 2.21 10.96 -5.57
C PRO A 186 1.86 9.81 -6.51
N PHE A 187 0.97 8.93 -6.07
CA PHE A 187 0.41 7.88 -6.89
C PHE A 187 -0.89 8.41 -7.48
N ARG A 188 -0.81 8.88 -8.72
CA ARG A 188 -2.00 9.22 -9.48
C ARG A 188 -2.68 7.92 -9.87
N TRP A 189 -3.83 7.66 -9.25
CA TRP A 189 -4.79 6.73 -9.82
C TRP A 189 -5.09 7.23 -11.22
N ALA A 190 -4.81 6.41 -12.24
CA ALA A 190 -5.47 6.64 -13.50
C ALA A 190 -6.96 6.43 -13.22
N GLY A 191 -7.71 7.52 -13.05
CA GLY A 191 -9.13 7.45 -13.32
C GLY A 191 -9.30 7.06 -14.79
N PRO A 192 -10.46 6.51 -15.19
CA PRO A 192 -10.85 6.63 -16.57
C PRO A 192 -11.06 8.12 -16.83
N ASP A 193 -10.00 8.86 -17.13
CA ASP A 193 -10.16 9.97 -18.05
C ASP A 193 -10.59 9.28 -19.34
N PRO A 194 -11.78 9.55 -19.89
CA PRO A 194 -12.05 9.13 -21.24
C PRO A 194 -10.97 9.79 -22.08
N ILE A 195 -10.08 8.98 -22.64
CA ILE A 195 -9.31 9.40 -23.80
C ILE A 195 -10.39 9.70 -24.81
N GLY A 196 -10.75 10.98 -24.94
CA GLY A 196 -11.57 11.43 -26.05
C GLY A 196 -10.88 10.88 -27.29
N HIS A 197 -11.56 10.00 -28.03
CA HIS A 197 -11.16 9.74 -29.39
C HIS A 197 -11.02 11.11 -30.06
N PRO A 198 -9.92 11.42 -30.75
CA PRO A 198 -9.91 12.57 -31.62
C PRO A 198 -10.94 12.29 -32.72
N GLU A 199 -12.18 12.75 -32.52
CA GLU A 199 -13.13 12.84 -33.60
C GLU A 199 -12.66 13.94 -34.55
N VAL A 200 -12.73 13.59 -35.83
CA VAL A 200 -12.59 14.43 -37.02
C VAL A 200 -11.15 14.67 -37.51
N THR A 201 -10.70 13.73 -38.35
CA THR A 201 -9.81 14.02 -39.47
C THR A 201 -10.41 15.17 -40.32
N PRO A 202 -9.72 16.30 -40.53
CA PRO A 202 -10.16 17.29 -41.50
C PRO A 202 -10.13 16.66 -42.89
N LEU A 203 -11.28 16.60 -43.55
CA LEU A 203 -11.36 16.26 -44.97
C LEU A 203 -10.48 17.25 -45.74
N ALA A 204 -9.48 16.71 -46.44
CA ALA A 204 -8.67 17.49 -47.36
C ALA A 204 -9.57 18.03 -48.48
N PHE A 205 -9.68 19.36 -48.57
CA PHE A 205 -10.24 20.02 -49.74
C PHE A 205 -9.32 19.76 -50.94
N ILE A 206 -9.79 18.96 -51.88
CA ILE A 206 -9.22 18.90 -53.23
C ILE A 206 -9.81 20.09 -53.98
N GLN A 207 -8.98 21.08 -54.30
CA GLN A 207 -9.32 22.13 -55.25
C GLN A 207 -9.09 21.59 -56.68
N HIS A 208 -10.11 21.70 -57.52
CA HIS A 208 -10.02 21.67 -58.98
C HIS A 208 -10.14 23.10 -59.51
#